data_AF-A0A840QBZ9-F1
#
_entry.id   AF-A0A840QBZ9-F1
#
_cell.length_a   1.000
_cell.length_b   1.000
_cell.length_c   1.000
_cell.angle_alpha   90.00
_cell.angle_beta   90.00
_cell.angle_gamma   90.00
#
_symmetry.space_group_name_H-M   'P 1'
#
loop_
_entity.id
_entity.type
_entity.pdbx_description
1 polymer ?
#
loop_
_entity_poly.entity_id
_entity_poly.type
_entity_poly.pdbx_seq_one_letter_code
_entity_poly.pdbx_strand_id
1 'polypeptide(L)'
;MSTTIDEAVRPQAAPRGREVARARFPPRPVPATWQATGLAREDVRVWFASAPFIDANEHTMKVRRWGLGHLLDWLEAQPGSTWQERWTATGADSAGRGWRKIPARWRTRDSDGFARLRGPM
;
A
#
# COMPACT_ATOMS: atom_id res chain seq x y z
N MET A 1 32.80 48.16 -39.51
CA MET A 1 31.34 47.92 -39.60
C MET A 1 31.16 46.53 -40.18
N SER A 2 30.82 45.55 -39.35
CA SER A 2 30.58 44.18 -39.82
C SER A 2 29.39 43.60 -39.08
N THR A 3 28.55 42.96 -39.88
CA THR A 3 27.13 42.72 -39.73
C THR A 3 26.80 41.65 -38.71
N THR A 4 25.70 41.91 -37.99
CA THR A 4 24.87 41.02 -37.19
C THR A 4 24.75 39.60 -37.76
N ILE A 5 25.10 38.60 -36.95
CA ILE A 5 24.57 37.25 -37.14
C ILE A 5 23.34 37.17 -36.23
N ASP A 6 22.18 37.30 -36.86
CA ASP A 6 20.87 37.09 -36.25
C ASP A 6 20.78 35.59 -35.90
N GLU A 7 20.98 35.28 -34.61
CA GLU A 7 20.91 33.93 -34.10
C GLU A 7 19.44 33.47 -34.15
N ALA A 8 19.10 32.76 -35.21
CA ALA A 8 17.81 32.16 -35.41
C ALA A 8 17.43 31.29 -34.20
N VAL A 9 16.49 31.80 -33.39
CA VAL A 9 15.86 31.06 -32.31
C VAL A 9 15.18 29.83 -32.91
N ARG A 10 15.80 28.66 -32.73
CA ARG A 10 15.20 27.39 -33.11
C ARG A 10 13.84 27.25 -32.39
N PRO A 11 12.76 26.88 -33.09
CA PRO A 11 11.47 26.69 -32.45
C PRO A 11 11.59 25.55 -31.42
N GLN A 12 11.29 25.88 -30.17
CA GLN A 12 11.30 24.93 -29.07
C GLN A 12 10.19 23.90 -29.33
N ALA A 13 10.57 22.62 -29.42
CA ALA A 13 9.63 21.54 -29.69
C ALA A 13 8.49 21.57 -28.65
N ALA A 14 7.25 21.51 -29.11
CA ALA A 14 6.07 21.52 -28.24
C ALA A 14 6.20 20.44 -27.14
N PRO A 15 5.81 20.75 -25.89
CA PRO A 15 5.96 19.83 -24.78
C PRO A 15 5.24 18.52 -25.08
N ARG A 16 5.94 17.40 -24.89
CA ARG A 16 5.40 16.07 -25.18
C ARG A 16 4.27 15.76 -24.20
N GLY A 17 3.36 14.85 -24.56
CA GLY A 17 2.21 14.50 -23.70
C GLY A 17 2.56 14.15 -22.24
N ARG A 18 3.74 13.56 -21.99
CA ARG A 18 4.28 13.32 -20.63
C ARG A 18 4.55 14.60 -19.84
N GLU A 19 5.14 15.63 -20.47
CA GLU A 19 5.47 16.89 -19.81
C GLU A 19 4.21 17.68 -19.49
N VAL A 20 3.27 17.73 -20.45
CA VAL A 20 1.93 18.31 -20.23
C VAL A 20 1.21 17.58 -19.09
N ALA A 21 1.28 16.25 -19.05
CA ALA A 21 0.69 15.46 -17.96
C ALA A 21 1.34 15.75 -16.59
N ARG A 22 2.67 15.89 -16.53
CA ARG A 22 3.37 16.22 -15.28
C ARG A 22 3.07 17.64 -14.78
N ALA A 23 2.91 18.60 -15.70
CA ALA A 23 2.48 19.95 -15.35
C ALA A 23 1.03 19.97 -14.82
N ARG A 24 0.14 19.19 -15.43
CA ARG A 24 -1.27 19.07 -15.02
C ARG A 24 -1.46 18.27 -13.72
N PHE A 25 -0.65 17.25 -13.51
CA PHE A 25 -0.72 16.35 -12.37
C PHE A 25 0.61 16.36 -11.61
N PRO A 26 0.86 17.39 -10.77
CA PRO A 26 2.08 17.46 -9.98
C PRO A 26 2.18 16.23 -9.06
N PRO A 27 3.41 15.79 -8.71
CA PRO A 27 3.60 14.70 -7.76
C PRO A 27 2.82 14.99 -6.47
N ARG A 28 1.98 14.03 -6.06
CA ARG A 28 1.27 14.17 -4.78
C ARG A 28 2.30 14.22 -3.66
N PRO A 29 2.22 15.21 -2.75
CA PRO A 29 3.03 15.18 -1.55
C PRO A 29 2.69 13.90 -0.78
N VAL A 30 3.72 13.14 -0.43
CA VAL A 30 3.58 11.94 0.39
C VAL A 30 3.64 12.41 1.85
N PRO A 31 2.54 12.33 2.61
CA PRO A 31 2.60 12.68 4.02
C PRO A 31 3.57 11.74 4.74
N ALA A 32 4.37 12.28 5.66
CA ALA A 32 5.30 11.49 6.45
C ALA A 32 4.60 10.43 7.31
N THR A 33 3.38 10.73 7.76
CA THR A 33 2.56 9.85 8.60
C THR A 33 1.11 9.89 8.14
N TRP A 34 0.44 8.75 8.07
CA TRP A 34 -0.99 8.65 7.79
C TRP A 34 -1.72 8.30 9.08
N GLN A 35 -2.60 9.17 9.58
CA GLN A 35 -3.28 8.93 10.86
C GLN A 35 -4.06 7.60 10.88
N ALA A 36 -4.61 7.19 9.73
CA ALA A 36 -5.30 5.91 9.57
C ALA A 36 -4.39 4.69 9.83
N THR A 37 -3.07 4.82 9.71
CA THR A 37 -2.13 3.71 9.98
C THR A 37 -1.83 3.56 11.47
N GLY A 38 -2.26 4.51 12.31
CA GLY A 38 -2.24 4.40 13.77
C GLY A 38 -3.50 3.76 14.37
N LEU A 39 -4.50 3.40 13.55
CA LEU A 39 -5.75 2.80 14.05
C LEU A 39 -5.49 1.47 14.77
N ALA A 40 -6.26 1.20 15.83
CA ALA A 40 -6.22 -0.10 16.46
C ALA A 40 -6.79 -1.18 15.52
N ARG A 41 -6.45 -2.44 15.79
CA ARG A 41 -6.89 -3.59 14.99
C ARG A 41 -8.40 -3.66 14.81
N GLU A 42 -9.16 -3.41 15.88
CA GLU A 42 -10.62 -3.49 15.82
C GLU A 42 -11.23 -2.35 15.02
N ASP A 43 -10.67 -1.14 15.13
CA ASP A 43 -11.11 0.00 14.32
C ASP A 43 -10.90 -0.25 12.82
N VAL A 44 -9.79 -0.91 12.44
CA VAL A 44 -9.55 -1.33 11.05
C VAL A 44 -10.59 -2.35 10.59
N ARG A 45 -11.01 -3.29 11.45
CA ARG A 45 -12.05 -4.26 11.11
C ARG A 45 -13.42 -3.60 10.91
N VAL A 46 -13.80 -2.68 11.80
CA VAL A 46 -15.04 -1.91 11.70
C VAL A 46 -15.04 -1.04 10.44
N TRP A 47 -13.93 -0.37 10.17
CA TRP A 47 -13.76 0.42 8.95
C TRP A 47 -13.89 -0.43 7.69
N PHE A 48 -13.29 -1.63 7.66
CA PHE A 48 -13.39 -2.54 6.52
C PHE A 48 -14.78 -3.22 6.40
N ALA A 49 -15.55 -3.28 7.48
CA ALA A 49 -16.94 -3.73 7.46
C ALA A 49 -17.91 -2.64 6.99
N SER A 50 -17.42 -1.44 6.67
CA SER A 50 -18.20 -0.29 6.23
C SER A 50 -18.03 -0.01 4.73
N ALA A 51 -18.95 0.77 4.14
CA ALA A 51 -18.77 1.24 2.77
C ALA A 51 -17.45 2.03 2.62
N PRO A 52 -16.71 1.92 1.49
CA PRO A 52 -17.08 1.28 0.23
C PRO A 52 -16.68 -0.21 0.12
N PHE A 53 -16.26 -0.85 1.22
CA PHE A 53 -15.68 -2.20 1.20
C PHE A 53 -16.73 -3.32 1.29
N ILE A 54 -17.99 -2.97 1.54
CA ILE A 54 -19.13 -3.88 1.57
C ILE A 54 -19.42 -4.38 0.14
N ASP A 55 -19.68 -5.68 0.05
CA ASP A 55 -20.11 -6.39 -1.16
C ASP A 55 -21.43 -7.09 -0.85
N ALA A 56 -22.35 -7.17 -1.81
CA ALA A 56 -23.63 -7.85 -1.61
C ALA A 56 -23.46 -9.37 -1.42
N ASN A 57 -22.31 -9.92 -1.83
CA ASN A 57 -22.00 -11.33 -1.68
C ASN A 57 -21.36 -11.63 -0.32
N GLU A 58 -22.12 -12.31 0.55
CA GLU A 58 -21.67 -12.73 1.88
C GLU A 58 -20.45 -13.66 1.86
N HIS A 59 -20.35 -14.56 0.88
CA HIS A 59 -19.18 -15.43 0.76
C HIS A 59 -17.92 -14.61 0.46
N THR A 60 -18.02 -13.64 -0.46
CA THR A 60 -16.94 -12.69 -0.75
C THR A 60 -16.54 -11.92 0.51
N MET A 61 -17.52 -11.40 1.26
CA MET A 61 -17.26 -10.66 2.50
C MET A 61 -16.59 -11.54 3.56
N LYS A 62 -17.02 -12.79 3.72
CA LYS A 62 -16.39 -13.76 4.64
C LYS A 62 -14.93 -14.00 4.29
N VAL A 63 -14.61 -14.23 3.02
CA VAL A 63 -13.22 -14.43 2.56
C VAL A 63 -12.37 -13.17 2.80
N ARG A 64 -12.91 -11.98 2.53
CA ARG A 64 -12.20 -10.72 2.80
C ARG A 64 -11.94 -10.49 4.28
N ARG A 65 -12.95 -10.69 5.16
CA ARG A 65 -12.79 -10.58 6.62
C ARG A 65 -11.72 -11.53 7.15
N TRP A 66 -11.74 -12.77 6.69
CA TRP A 66 -10.72 -13.76 7.04
C TRP A 66 -9.33 -13.32 6.56
N GLY A 67 -9.17 -12.94 5.29
CA GLY A 67 -7.91 -12.46 4.74
C GLY A 67 -7.34 -11.22 5.43
N LEU A 68 -8.22 -10.28 5.82
CA LEU A 68 -7.85 -9.10 6.59
C LEU A 68 -7.33 -9.50 7.98
N GLY A 69 -8.03 -10.40 8.68
CA GLY A 69 -7.61 -10.91 9.99
C GLY A 69 -6.17 -11.44 9.94
N HIS A 70 -5.88 -12.29 8.95
CA HIS A 70 -4.54 -12.85 8.72
C HIS A 70 -3.48 -11.80 8.41
N LEU A 71 -3.82 -10.81 7.59
CA LEU A 71 -2.90 -9.73 7.25
C LEU A 71 -2.54 -8.92 8.50
N LEU A 72 -3.53 -8.61 9.33
CA LEU A 72 -3.33 -7.87 10.57
C LEU A 72 -2.53 -8.68 11.60
N ASP A 73 -2.78 -9.99 11.74
CA ASP A 73 -1.99 -10.85 12.64
C ASP A 73 -0.51 -10.84 12.24
N TRP A 74 -0.25 -10.99 10.95
CA TRP A 74 1.11 -10.95 10.41
C TRP A 74 1.77 -9.59 10.63
N LEU A 75 1.04 -8.47 10.49
CA LEU A 75 1.58 -7.13 10.71
C LEU A 75 1.84 -6.84 12.19
N GLU A 76 0.99 -7.31 13.10
CA GLU A 76 1.18 -7.14 14.56
C GLU A 76 2.43 -7.85 15.09
N ALA A 77 2.86 -8.92 14.42
CA ALA A 77 4.12 -9.60 14.71
C ALA A 77 5.37 -8.84 14.24
N GLN A 78 5.23 -7.74 13.49
CA GLN A 78 6.35 -6.94 12.99
C GLN A 78 6.66 -5.78 13.94
N PRO A 79 7.92 -5.32 14.02
CA PRO A 79 8.26 -4.14 14.83
C PRO A 79 7.62 -2.87 14.25
N GLY A 80 7.19 -1.98 15.14
CA GLY A 80 6.57 -0.70 14.77
C GLY A 80 5.33 -0.39 15.62
N SER A 81 5.00 0.89 15.73
CA SER A 81 3.84 1.38 16.47
C SER A 81 2.63 1.57 15.55
N THR A 82 2.87 1.84 14.26
CA THR A 82 1.82 2.00 13.24
C THR A 82 1.82 0.87 12.21
N TRP A 83 0.71 0.67 11.51
CA TRP A 83 0.61 -0.27 10.38
C TRP A 83 1.61 0.06 9.25
N GLN A 84 1.93 1.34 9.05
CA GLN A 84 2.90 1.78 8.05
C GLN A 84 4.32 1.36 8.43
N GLU A 85 4.71 1.55 9.69
CA GLU A 85 6.02 1.11 10.20
C GLU A 85 6.14 -0.40 10.14
N ARG A 86 5.12 -1.12 10.59
CA ARG A 86 5.04 -2.59 10.54
C ARG A 86 5.13 -3.11 9.11
N TRP A 87 4.45 -2.47 8.16
CA TRP A 87 4.57 -2.78 6.73
C TRP A 87 5.97 -2.56 6.20
N THR A 88 6.57 -1.39 6.49
CA THR A 88 7.91 -1.02 6.02
C THR A 88 8.98 -1.97 6.57
N ALA A 89 8.86 -2.37 7.84
CA ALA A 89 9.77 -3.30 8.49
C ALA A 89 9.83 -4.68 7.81
N THR A 90 8.79 -5.07 7.07
CA THR A 90 8.73 -6.37 6.39
C THR A 90 9.47 -6.41 5.05
N GLY A 91 9.83 -5.25 4.49
CA GLY A 91 10.31 -5.13 3.10
C GLY A 91 9.24 -5.40 2.03
N ALA A 92 7.97 -5.49 2.41
CA ALA A 92 6.84 -5.68 1.48
C ALA A 92 6.73 -4.54 0.45
N ASP A 93 7.07 -3.32 0.84
CA ASP A 93 7.10 -2.16 -0.05
C ASP A 93 8.05 -2.38 -1.24
N SER A 94 9.29 -2.81 -0.95
CA SER A 94 10.30 -3.09 -1.97
C SER A 94 9.99 -4.32 -2.83
N ALA A 95 9.19 -5.26 -2.32
CA ALA A 95 8.81 -6.48 -3.05
C ALA A 95 7.79 -6.23 -4.17
N GLY A 96 7.16 -5.04 -4.23
CA GLY A 96 6.16 -4.70 -5.23
C GLY A 96 5.06 -5.75 -5.34
N ARG A 97 4.74 -6.23 -6.55
CA ARG A 97 3.68 -7.25 -6.75
C ARG A 97 3.94 -8.57 -6.00
N GLY A 98 5.17 -8.83 -5.59
CA GLY A 98 5.57 -10.04 -4.87
C GLY A 98 5.26 -10.03 -3.37
N TRP A 99 4.83 -8.90 -2.80
CA TRP A 99 4.66 -8.72 -1.35
C TRP A 99 3.81 -9.83 -0.71
N ARG A 100 2.77 -10.32 -1.39
CA ARG A 100 1.85 -11.36 -0.88
C ARG A 100 2.54 -12.67 -0.51
N LYS A 101 3.71 -12.94 -1.08
CA LYS A 101 4.50 -14.14 -0.77
C LYS A 101 5.14 -14.07 0.62
N ILE A 102 5.34 -12.87 1.16
CA ILE A 102 5.97 -12.64 2.47
C ILE A 102 5.05 -13.14 3.62
N PRO A 103 3.81 -12.63 3.78
CA PRO A 103 2.90 -13.16 4.80
C PRO A 103 2.55 -14.63 4.57
N ALA A 104 2.47 -15.07 3.32
CA ALA A 104 2.20 -16.48 3.02
C ALA A 104 3.29 -17.43 3.52
N ARG A 105 4.57 -17.03 3.47
CA ARG A 105 5.71 -17.81 4.01
C ARG A 105 5.78 -17.76 5.53
N TRP A 106 5.39 -16.63 6.14
CA TRP A 106 5.30 -16.53 7.60
C TRP A 106 4.32 -17.57 8.16
N ARG A 107 3.15 -17.75 7.51
CA ARG A 107 2.18 -18.80 7.88
C ARG A 107 2.73 -20.22 7.90
N THR A 108 3.68 -20.55 7.01
CA THR A 108 4.29 -21.88 6.99
C THR A 108 5.36 -22.10 8.06
N ARG A 109 5.88 -21.01 8.65
CA ARG A 109 6.89 -21.06 9.72
C ARG A 109 6.26 -21.05 11.12
N ASP A 110 5.16 -20.33 11.32
CA ASP A 110 4.46 -20.20 12.61
C ASP A 110 3.35 -21.25 12.85
N SER A 111 3.33 -22.35 12.08
CA SER A 111 2.38 -23.46 12.25
C SER A 111 2.37 -24.04 13.68
N ASP A 112 3.46 -23.90 14.42
CA ASP A 112 3.56 -24.32 15.84
C ASP A 112 2.90 -23.32 16.81
N GLY A 113 2.80 -22.04 16.44
CA GLY A 113 2.06 -21.01 17.20
C GLY A 113 0.56 -21.01 16.90
N PHE A 114 0.18 -21.32 15.66
CA PHE A 114 -1.22 -21.30 15.20
C PHE A 114 -2.06 -22.46 15.76
N ALA A 115 -1.44 -23.58 16.13
CA ALA A 115 -2.13 -24.71 16.76
C ALA A 115 -2.75 -24.35 18.13
N ARG A 116 -2.27 -23.31 18.82
CA ARG A 116 -2.83 -22.86 20.12
C ARG A 116 -4.13 -22.04 20.01
N LEU A 117 -4.44 -21.49 18.84
CA LEU A 117 -5.65 -20.67 18.62
C LEU A 117 -6.81 -21.46 17.98
N ARG A 118 -6.56 -22.71 17.59
CA ARG A 118 -7.60 -23.65 17.17
C ARG A 118 -7.99 -24.50 18.37
N GLY A 119 -8.95 -24.02 19.18
CA GLY A 119 -9.63 -24.88 20.15
C GLY A 119 -10.12 -26.18 19.46
N PRO A 120 -10.13 -27.33 20.16
CA PRO A 120 -10.51 -28.58 19.54
C PRO A 120 -11.96 -28.51 19.06
N MET A 121 -12.22 -29.12 17.90
CA MET A 121 -13.57 -29.32 17.41
C MET A 121 -14.30 -30.38 18.23
#